data_AF-A0A957DTS6-F1
#
_entry.id   AF-A0A957DTS6-F1
#
_cell.length_a   1.000
_cell.length_b   1.000
_cell.length_c   1.000
_cell.angle_alpha   90.00
_cell.angle_beta   90.00
_cell.angle_gamma   90.00
#
_symmetry.space_group_name_H-M   'P 1'
#
loop_
_entity.id
_entity.type
_entity.pdbx_description
1 polymer ?
#
loop_
_entity_poly.entity_id
_entity_poly.type
_entity_poly.pdbx_seq_one_letter_code
_entity_poly.pdbx_strand_id
1 'polypeptide(L)'
;KATLLAHLADGRLGWAVQAAEDETILQMRAEQLEILHSALAGRRSERFALADRLARKPEALPDLLKTWLSWWRDLTLLSQRRGQAISLTLTNVDEVSRMEPLAATWREQQILASLNQTNQALWQLERNANTRLALENLLLVYPIPELV
;
A
#
# COMPACT_ATOMS: atom_id res chain seq x y z
N LYS A 1 5.07 -17.29 12.16
CA LYS A 1 4.79 -17.52 10.72
C LYS A 1 3.30 -17.77 10.48
N ALA A 2 2.68 -18.81 11.06
CA ALA A 2 1.25 -19.13 10.86
C ALA A 2 0.27 -17.98 11.17
N THR A 3 0.43 -17.27 12.29
CA THR A 3 -0.44 -16.13 12.66
C THR A 3 -0.34 -14.98 11.65
N LEU A 4 0.87 -14.62 11.22
CA LEU A 4 1.09 -13.59 10.20
C LEU A 4 0.42 -13.99 8.87
N LEU A 5 0.61 -15.23 8.43
CA LEU A 5 0.00 -15.75 7.21
C LEU A 5 -1.54 -15.73 7.26
N ALA A 6 -2.14 -16.05 8.42
CA ALA A 6 -3.59 -15.98 8.62
C ALA A 6 -4.13 -14.55 8.46
N HIS A 7 -3.41 -13.54 8.95
CA HIS A 7 -3.77 -12.13 8.76
C HIS A 7 -3.59 -11.68 7.31
N LEU A 8 -2.44 -11.98 6.70
CA LEU A 8 -2.12 -11.61 5.32
C LEU A 8 -3.06 -12.21 4.27
N ALA A 9 -3.62 -13.38 4.57
CA ALA A 9 -4.58 -14.06 3.71
C ALA A 9 -5.82 -13.18 3.45
N ASP A 10 -6.24 -12.32 4.38
CA ASP A 10 -7.46 -11.51 4.25
C ASP A 10 -8.68 -12.34 3.79
N GLY A 11 -8.84 -13.56 4.33
CA GLY A 11 -9.87 -14.53 3.92
C GLY A 11 -9.53 -15.38 2.69
N ARG A 12 -8.43 -15.12 1.99
CA ARG A 12 -7.90 -15.92 0.86
C ARG A 12 -7.00 -17.03 1.37
N LEU A 13 -7.60 -18.08 1.93
CA LEU A 13 -6.92 -19.29 2.43
C LEU A 13 -5.88 -19.83 1.42
N GLY A 14 -6.18 -19.78 0.11
CA GLY A 14 -5.26 -20.21 -0.95
C GLY A 14 -3.93 -19.43 -1.00
N TRP A 15 -3.96 -18.11 -0.74
CA TRP A 15 -2.75 -17.30 -0.69
C TRP A 15 -1.93 -17.60 0.57
N ALA A 16 -2.60 -17.86 1.70
CA ALA A 16 -1.95 -18.22 2.97
C ALA A 16 -1.15 -19.52 2.86
N VAL A 17 -1.71 -20.52 2.18
CA VAL A 17 -1.06 -21.82 1.93
C VAL A 17 0.11 -21.63 0.97
N GLN A 18 -0.09 -20.91 -0.14
CA GLN A 18 0.99 -20.62 -1.09
C GLN A 18 2.16 -19.87 -0.43
N ALA A 19 1.90 -18.84 0.38
CA ALA A 19 2.95 -18.10 1.09
C ALA A 19 3.58 -18.88 2.26
N ALA A 20 2.92 -19.94 2.75
CA ALA A 20 3.52 -20.87 3.70
C ALA A 20 4.54 -21.80 3.02
N GLU A 21 4.25 -22.19 1.78
CA GLU A 21 5.03 -23.13 0.96
C GLU A 21 6.12 -22.44 0.13
N ASP A 22 5.91 -21.17 -0.24
CA ASP A 22 6.80 -20.38 -1.09
C ASP A 22 7.18 -19.05 -0.42
N GLU A 23 8.42 -18.97 0.07
CA GLU A 23 8.95 -17.77 0.73
C GLU A 23 9.15 -16.60 -0.23
N THR A 24 9.18 -16.83 -1.54
CA THR A 24 9.32 -15.77 -2.55
C THR A 24 8.13 -14.82 -2.56
N ILE A 25 6.93 -15.31 -2.20
CA ILE A 25 5.71 -14.49 -2.12
C ILE A 25 5.83 -13.44 -1.01
N LEU A 26 6.35 -13.83 0.17
CA LEU A 26 6.56 -12.91 1.28
C LEU A 26 7.67 -11.91 0.97
N GLN A 27 8.75 -12.37 0.32
CA GLN A 27 9.84 -11.49 -0.11
C GLN A 27 9.35 -10.45 -1.12
N MET A 28 8.57 -10.87 -2.13
CA MET A 28 7.98 -9.97 -3.11
C MET A 28 7.07 -8.93 -2.45
N ARG A 29 6.21 -9.35 -1.51
CA ARG A 29 5.38 -8.41 -0.74
C ARG A 29 6.24 -7.40 0.02
N ALA A 30 7.29 -7.85 0.70
CA ALA A 30 8.18 -6.97 1.45
C ALA A 30 8.84 -5.93 0.54
N GLU A 31 9.34 -6.35 -0.64
CA GLU A 31 9.89 -5.44 -1.64
C GLU A 31 8.86 -4.42 -2.14
N GLN A 32 7.63 -4.87 -2.42
CA GLN A 32 6.53 -4.00 -2.82
C GLN A 32 6.21 -2.95 -1.74
N LEU A 33 6.23 -3.33 -0.46
CA LEU A 33 6.03 -2.41 0.66
C LEU A 33 7.20 -1.43 0.83
N GLU A 34 8.45 -1.87 0.66
CA GLU A 34 9.60 -0.95 0.70
C GLU A 34 9.54 0.12 -0.41
N ILE A 35 9.00 -0.23 -1.58
CA ILE A 35 8.75 0.75 -2.64
C ILE A 35 7.68 1.77 -2.19
N LEU A 36 6.61 1.32 -1.51
CA LEU A 36 5.60 2.23 -0.94
C LEU A 36 6.24 3.20 0.05
N HIS A 37 7.02 2.69 1.00
CA HIS A 37 7.68 3.53 2.00
C HIS A 37 8.67 4.51 1.40
N SER A 38 9.41 4.09 0.36
CA SER A 38 10.26 4.99 -0.42
C SER A 38 9.44 6.10 -1.08
N ALA A 39 8.24 5.79 -1.60
CA ALA A 39 7.35 6.80 -2.16
C ALA A 39 6.83 7.77 -1.08
N LEU A 40 6.43 7.25 0.08
CA LEU A 40 5.89 8.04 1.19
C LEU A 40 6.95 8.97 1.79
N ALA A 41 8.21 8.52 1.90
CA ALA A 41 9.33 9.33 2.37
C ALA A 41 9.87 10.32 1.32
N GLY A 42 9.70 10.00 0.04
CA GLY A 42 10.28 10.76 -1.06
C GLY A 42 9.59 12.09 -1.35
N ARG A 43 10.37 13.06 -1.82
CA ARG A 43 9.90 14.34 -2.38
C ARG A 43 9.26 14.11 -3.75
N ARG A 44 8.57 15.14 -4.26
CA ARG A 44 7.87 15.08 -5.56
C ARG A 44 8.78 14.56 -6.70
N SER A 45 10.00 15.10 -6.85
CA SER A 45 10.94 14.66 -7.88
C SER A 45 11.29 13.17 -7.80
N GLU A 46 11.50 12.65 -6.59
CA GLU A 46 11.80 11.24 -6.35
C GLU A 46 10.59 10.34 -6.66
N ARG A 47 9.38 10.82 -6.36
CA ARG A 47 8.13 10.14 -6.73
C ARG A 47 7.91 10.09 -8.24
N PHE A 48 8.21 11.17 -8.97
CA PHE A 48 8.18 11.17 -10.43
C PHE A 48 9.20 10.19 -11.03
N ALA A 49 10.42 10.17 -10.49
CA ALA A 49 11.44 9.20 -10.91
C ALA A 49 11.00 7.75 -10.61
N LEU A 50 10.36 7.53 -9.45
CA LEU A 50 9.78 6.23 -9.09
C LEU A 50 8.68 5.83 -10.08
N ALA A 51 7.76 6.74 -10.43
CA ALA A 51 6.70 6.48 -11.41
C ALA A 51 7.27 6.08 -12.79
N ASP A 52 8.31 6.77 -13.28
CA ASP A 52 8.97 6.40 -14.54
C ASP A 52 9.61 5.01 -14.47
N ARG A 53 10.27 4.68 -13.35
CA ARG A 53 10.87 3.35 -13.15
C ARG A 53 9.81 2.25 -13.11
N LEU A 54 8.71 2.47 -12.38
CA LEU A 54 7.61 1.52 -12.25
C LEU A 54 6.87 1.32 -13.58
N ALA A 55 6.70 2.38 -14.38
CA ALA A 55 6.05 2.30 -15.69
C ALA A 55 6.79 1.41 -16.71
N ARG A 56 8.07 1.10 -16.47
CA ARG A 56 8.87 0.18 -17.31
C ARG A 56 8.59 -1.30 -17.04
N LYS A 57 7.84 -1.61 -15.98
CA LYS A 57 7.45 -2.98 -15.58
C LYS A 57 5.93 -3.07 -15.36
N PRO A 58 5.11 -2.76 -16.39
CA PRO A 58 3.65 -2.71 -16.25
C PRO A 58 3.03 -4.01 -15.74
N GLU A 59 3.65 -5.15 -16.05
CA GLU A 59 3.23 -6.48 -15.62
C GLU A 59 3.27 -6.69 -14.10
N ALA A 60 4.13 -5.97 -13.39
CA ALA A 60 4.27 -6.07 -11.94
C ALA A 60 3.35 -5.10 -11.18
N LEU A 61 2.74 -4.12 -11.87
CA LEU A 61 1.93 -3.08 -11.24
C LEU A 61 0.65 -3.58 -10.58
N PRO A 62 -0.12 -4.53 -11.15
CA PRO A 62 -1.33 -5.02 -10.51
C PRO A 62 -1.07 -5.57 -9.10
N ASP A 63 -0.02 -6.38 -8.94
CA ASP A 63 0.30 -6.97 -7.64
C ASP A 63 0.90 -5.96 -6.67
N LEU A 64 1.80 -5.09 -7.16
CA LEU A 64 2.33 -3.97 -6.38
C LEU A 64 1.21 -3.09 -5.80
N LEU A 65 0.28 -2.64 -6.65
CA LEU A 65 -0.79 -1.75 -6.23
C LEU A 65 -1.85 -2.45 -5.37
N LYS A 66 -2.09 -3.76 -5.54
CA LYS A 66 -2.93 -4.54 -4.61
C LYS A 66 -2.31 -4.62 -3.21
N THR A 67 -1.00 -4.82 -3.13
CA THR A 67 -0.26 -4.78 -1.85
C THR A 67 -0.38 -3.41 -1.21
N TRP A 68 -0.21 -2.32 -1.98
CA TRP A 68 -0.37 -0.95 -1.47
C TRP A 68 -1.81 -0.67 -1.04
N LEU A 69 -2.81 -1.16 -1.78
CA LEU A 69 -4.23 -0.98 -1.46
C LEU A 69 -4.58 -1.64 -0.12
N SER A 70 -4.08 -2.85 0.13
CA SER A 70 -4.25 -3.54 1.41
C SER A 70 -3.59 -2.75 2.56
N TRP A 71 -2.40 -2.20 2.34
CA TRP A 71 -1.72 -1.37 3.32
C TRP A 71 -2.51 -0.09 3.64
N TRP A 72 -3.03 0.61 2.62
CA TRP A 72 -3.86 1.82 2.81
C TRP A 72 -5.18 1.53 3.54
N ARG A 73 -5.78 0.35 3.31
CA ARG A 73 -6.97 -0.09 4.05
C ARG A 73 -6.68 -0.20 5.54
N ASP A 74 -5.60 -0.89 5.90
CA ASP A 74 -5.22 -1.07 7.30
C ASP A 74 -4.85 0.26 7.97
N LEU A 75 -4.16 1.15 7.26
CA LEU A 75 -3.88 2.50 7.78
C LEU A 75 -5.17 3.30 8.02
N THR A 76 -6.15 3.20 7.11
CA THR A 76 -7.48 3.82 7.27
C THR A 76 -8.15 3.31 8.54
N LEU A 77 -8.21 1.98 8.71
CA LEU A 77 -8.78 1.34 9.90
C LEU A 77 -8.07 1.79 11.19
N LEU A 78 -6.73 1.87 11.18
CA LEU A 78 -5.94 2.34 12.31
C LEU A 78 -6.20 3.81 12.64
N SER A 79 -6.35 4.69 11.65
CA SER A 79 -6.66 6.11 11.87
C SER A 79 -8.02 6.32 12.55
N GLN A 80 -9.00 5.45 12.26
CA GLN A 80 -10.35 5.50 12.84
C GLN A 80 -10.41 4.90 14.25
N ARG A 81 -9.41 4.12 14.66
CA ARG A 81 -9.32 3.52 16.00
C ARG A 81 -9.22 4.56 17.12
N ARG A 82 -8.66 5.75 16.83
CA ARG A 82 -8.51 6.86 17.80
C ARG A 82 -9.87 7.44 18.20
N GLY A 83 -10.64 6.68 18.96
CA GLY A 83 -11.95 7.07 19.46
C GLY A 83 -12.98 5.95 19.57
N GLN A 84 -12.70 4.72 19.10
CA GLN A 84 -13.70 3.63 19.09
C GLN A 84 -13.09 2.29 19.49
N ALA A 85 -13.83 1.51 20.27
CA ALA A 85 -13.50 0.12 20.63
C ALA A 85 -13.88 -0.84 19.50
N ILE A 86 -13.31 -0.65 18.31
CA ILE A 86 -13.52 -1.56 17.18
C ILE A 86 -12.45 -2.67 17.25
N SER A 87 -12.89 -3.93 17.19
CA SER A 87 -12.01 -5.06 16.89
C SER A 87 -11.61 -4.97 15.41
N LEU A 88 -10.40 -4.48 15.15
CA LEU A 88 -9.88 -4.33 13.80
C LEU A 88 -9.15 -5.61 13.40
N THR A 89 -9.64 -6.28 12.36
CA THR A 89 -8.89 -7.35 11.70
C THR A 89 -7.99 -6.71 10.67
N LEU A 90 -6.72 -6.48 11.04
CA LEU A 90 -5.70 -5.95 10.14
C LEU A 90 -5.07 -7.10 9.34
N THR A 91 -4.75 -6.83 8.08
CA THR A 91 -4.08 -7.78 7.18
C THR A 91 -2.55 -7.72 7.38
N ASN A 92 -1.99 -6.52 7.41
CA ASN A 92 -0.57 -6.22 7.47
C ASN A 92 -0.10 -5.99 8.91
N VAL A 93 -0.32 -6.99 9.77
CA VAL A 93 0.01 -6.89 11.21
C VAL A 93 1.50 -6.61 11.49
N ASP A 94 2.38 -7.02 10.57
CA ASP A 94 3.81 -6.76 10.58
C ASP A 94 4.18 -5.29 10.30
N GLU A 95 3.28 -4.53 9.68
CA GLU A 95 3.49 -3.12 9.30
C GLU A 95 2.88 -2.13 10.29
N VAL A 96 2.16 -2.60 11.31
CA VAL A 96 1.43 -1.74 12.26
C VAL A 96 2.34 -0.72 12.92
N SER A 97 3.54 -1.11 13.35
CA SER A 97 4.49 -0.19 13.98
C SER A 97 4.95 0.95 13.06
N ARG A 98 4.94 0.75 11.73
CA ARG A 98 5.24 1.81 10.74
C ARG A 98 4.00 2.65 10.42
N MET A 99 2.80 2.06 10.49
CA MET A 99 1.53 2.74 10.27
C MET A 99 1.13 3.67 11.41
N GLU A 100 1.37 3.29 12.67
CA GLU A 100 0.97 4.07 13.85
C GLU A 100 1.41 5.56 13.83
N PRO A 101 2.68 5.91 13.54
CA PRO A 101 3.08 7.30 13.45
C PRO A 101 2.40 8.02 12.28
N LEU A 102 2.16 7.33 11.15
CA LEU A 102 1.50 7.93 9.99
C LEU A 102 0.01 8.20 10.26
N ALA A 103 -0.68 7.26 10.91
CA ALA A 103 -2.05 7.43 11.40
C ALA A 103 -2.15 8.54 12.45
N ALA A 104 -1.05 8.86 13.14
CA ALA A 104 -0.99 9.94 14.10
C ALA A 104 -0.86 11.32 13.48
N THR A 105 -0.09 11.42 12.40
CA THR A 105 0.32 12.69 11.79
C THR A 105 -0.58 13.09 10.63
N TRP A 106 -1.01 12.13 9.79
CA TRP A 106 -1.82 12.45 8.61
C TRP A 106 -3.30 12.59 8.96
N ARG A 107 -3.97 13.49 8.25
CA ARG A 107 -5.42 13.67 8.38
C ARG A 107 -6.16 12.50 7.74
N GLU A 108 -7.30 12.11 8.32
CA GLU A 108 -8.14 11.02 7.82
C GLU A 108 -8.49 11.20 6.34
N GLN A 109 -8.79 12.43 5.90
CA GLN A 109 -9.11 12.72 4.50
C GLN A 109 -7.93 12.41 3.56
N GLN A 110 -6.68 12.62 4.00
CA GLN A 110 -5.49 12.33 3.19
C GLN A 110 -5.28 10.82 3.05
N ILE A 111 -5.51 10.06 4.13
CA ILE A 111 -5.42 8.61 4.14
C ILE A 111 -6.49 8.00 3.23
N LEU A 112 -7.75 8.41 3.39
CA LEU A 112 -8.87 7.97 2.55
C LEU A 112 -8.68 8.34 1.07
N ALA A 113 -8.18 9.54 0.78
CA ALA A 113 -7.87 9.95 -0.59
C ALA A 113 -6.80 9.04 -1.23
N SER A 114 -5.80 8.63 -0.46
CA SER A 114 -4.72 7.75 -0.93
C SER A 114 -5.21 6.32 -1.19
N LEU A 115 -6.08 5.80 -0.34
CA LEU A 115 -6.77 4.52 -0.56
C LEU A 115 -7.56 4.55 -1.88
N ASN A 116 -8.42 5.56 -2.05
CA ASN A 116 -9.26 5.71 -3.23
C ASN A 116 -8.43 5.92 -4.50
N GLN A 117 -7.38 6.72 -4.44
CA GLN A 117 -6.50 6.97 -5.57
C GLN A 117 -5.76 5.69 -5.99
N THR A 118 -5.33 4.87 -5.03
CA THR A 118 -4.70 3.56 -5.32
C THR A 118 -5.65 2.64 -6.06
N ASN A 119 -6.91 2.56 -5.60
CA ASN A 119 -7.95 1.78 -6.27
C ASN A 119 -8.26 2.33 -7.67
N GLN A 120 -8.30 3.65 -7.83
CA GLN A 120 -8.51 4.28 -9.14
C GLN A 120 -7.36 4.00 -10.11
N ALA A 121 -6.11 4.04 -9.65
CA ALA A 121 -4.95 3.74 -10.46
C ALA A 121 -4.98 2.29 -10.98
N LEU A 122 -5.34 1.32 -10.12
CA LEU A 122 -5.57 -0.07 -10.55
C LEU A 122 -6.60 -0.14 -11.68
N TRP A 123 -7.78 0.47 -11.49
CA TRP A 123 -8.84 0.48 -12.49
C TRP A 123 -8.43 1.14 -13.82
N GLN A 124 -7.64 2.22 -13.76
CA GLN A 124 -7.11 2.89 -14.95
C GLN A 124 -6.14 2.00 -15.72
N LEU A 125 -5.23 1.31 -15.02
CA LEU A 125 -4.25 0.43 -15.64
C LEU A 125 -4.90 -0.80 -16.29
N GLU A 126 -5.93 -1.38 -15.66
CA GLU A 126 -6.73 -2.47 -16.26
C GLU A 126 -7.41 -2.06 -17.58
N ARG A 127 -7.60 -0.75 -17.79
CA ARG A 127 -8.23 -0.18 -18.98
C ARG A 127 -7.23 0.45 -19.94
N ASN A 128 -5.97 0.05 -19.86
CA ASN A 128 -4.89 0.50 -20.73
C ASN A 128 -4.66 2.03 -20.73
N ALA A 129 -4.91 2.68 -19.59
CA ALA A 129 -4.51 4.08 -19.41
C ALA A 129 -2.98 4.23 -19.52
N ASN A 130 -2.51 5.46 -19.77
CA ASN A 130 -1.07 5.74 -19.78
C ASN A 130 -0.47 5.42 -18.40
N THR A 131 0.37 4.39 -18.34
CA THR A 131 0.90 3.84 -17.09
C THR A 131 1.68 4.87 -16.27
N ARG A 132 2.55 5.63 -16.93
CA ARG A 132 3.37 6.63 -16.25
C ARG A 132 2.49 7.74 -15.66
N LEU A 133 1.57 8.29 -16.44
CA LEU A 133 0.67 9.35 -15.98
C LEU A 133 -0.24 8.88 -14.82
N ALA A 134 -0.76 7.65 -14.90
CA ALA A 134 -1.56 7.08 -13.82
C ALA A 134 -0.76 6.97 -12.51
N LEU A 135 0.50 6.53 -12.58
CA LEU A 135 1.38 6.44 -11.42
C LEU A 135 1.83 7.80 -10.89
N GLU A 136 2.12 8.76 -11.77
CA GLU A 136 2.44 10.14 -11.36
C GLU A 136 1.28 10.77 -10.58
N ASN A 137 0.06 10.67 -11.11
CA ASN A 137 -1.15 11.15 -10.44
C ASN A 137 -1.38 10.45 -9.11
N LEU A 138 -1.20 9.13 -9.06
CA LEU A 138 -1.28 8.34 -7.82
C LEU A 138 -0.33 8.90 -6.74
N LEU A 139 0.95 9.05 -7.07
CA LEU A 139 1.97 9.45 -6.11
C LEU A 139 1.89 10.93 -5.72
N LEU A 140 1.26 11.77 -6.53
CA LEU A 140 0.97 13.17 -6.18
C LEU A 140 -0.11 13.30 -5.11
N VAL A 141 -1.08 12.37 -5.06
CA VAL A 141 -2.15 12.37 -4.06
C VAL A 141 -1.65 11.86 -2.70
N TYR A 142 -0.68 10.94 -2.71
CA TYR A 142 -0.12 10.42 -1.46
C TYR A 142 0.42 11.55 -0.57
N PRO A 143 0.24 11.48 0.76
CA PRO A 143 0.64 12.55 1.65
C PRO A 143 2.16 12.71 1.61
N ILE A 144 2.64 13.95 1.68
CA ILE A 144 4.06 14.27 1.71
C ILE A 144 4.45 14.42 3.18
N PRO A 145 5.63 13.94 3.62
CA PRO A 145 6.12 14.26 4.95
C PRO A 145 6.27 15.78 5.05
N GLU A 146 5.67 16.38 6.07
CA GLU A 146 5.93 17.80 6.37
C GLU A 146 7.43 17.93 6.65
N LEU A 147 8.11 18.81 5.90
CA LEU A 147 9.52 19.12 6.14
C LEU A 147 9.61 19.74 7.53
N VAL A 148 10.20 19.00 8.48
CA VAL A 148 10.68 19.57 9.75
C VAL A 148 11.88 20.46 9.48
#